data_AF-A0A2N3ERL0-F1
#
_entry.id   AF-A0A2N3ERL0-F1
#
_cell.length_a   1.000
_cell.length_b   1.000
_cell.length_c   1.000
_cell.angle_alpha   90.00
_cell.angle_beta   90.00
_cell.angle_gamma   90.00
#
_symmetry.space_group_name_H-M   'P 1'
#
loop_
_entity.id
_entity.type
_entity.pdbx_description
1 polymer ?
#
loop_
_entity_poly.entity_id
_entity_poly.type
_entity_poly.pdbx_seq_one_letter_code
_entity_poly.pdbx_strand_id
1 'polypeptide(L)'
;MARAQGARAQMALGFETVYGTPPVGGFTRMPFASTSLGSEQPLLNSELLGYGRDPLAPLKDAVTADGDVVLPIDAAGFGFWLKAAFGDPVTTGTGPWTHEFRSGGWSLPSMSIETAMPEVPRYAMYSGCVLDQLSWQVQRAGLLTATARLVAQGEAIGSTTAAGTPADLPLRRFGHFNGGVIRNGVALGNVVSAEISYANNLDRIETIRSDGKIDGADPSIAALTGRIEVRFADQTLVSQAINGDPAEIEFAYALPSGESLRLTIHAVYLPRPRIEISGPQGVQATFDWQAARDSTLGRMCTATLINDVESYG
;
A
#
# COMPACT_ATOMS: atom_id res chain seq x y z
N MET A 1 -11.70 -18.01 -30.57
CA MET A 1 -10.95 -17.89 -29.29
C MET A 1 -11.40 -16.61 -28.61
N ALA A 2 -11.92 -16.70 -27.38
CA ALA A 2 -12.20 -15.52 -26.58
C ALA A 2 -10.88 -14.83 -26.21
N ARG A 3 -10.86 -13.50 -26.18
CA ARG A 3 -9.72 -12.70 -25.75
C ARG A 3 -10.11 -12.05 -24.44
N ALA A 4 -9.29 -12.21 -23.41
CA ALA A 4 -9.53 -11.55 -22.13
C ALA A 4 -9.41 -10.02 -22.27
N GLN A 5 -10.35 -9.30 -21.66
CA GLN A 5 -10.35 -7.85 -21.54
C GLN A 5 -10.14 -7.43 -20.09
N GLY A 6 -9.17 -6.54 -19.85
CA GLY A 6 -8.90 -6.00 -18.52
C GLY A 6 -10.11 -5.32 -17.87
N ALA A 7 -11.03 -4.76 -18.66
CA ALA A 7 -12.27 -4.16 -18.15
C ALA A 7 -13.22 -5.15 -17.47
N ARG A 8 -13.06 -6.46 -17.72
CA ARG A 8 -13.84 -7.54 -17.10
C ARG A 8 -13.04 -8.31 -16.05
N ALA A 9 -11.80 -7.88 -15.79
CA ALA A 9 -11.00 -8.47 -14.73
C ALA A 9 -11.63 -8.16 -13.37
N GLN A 10 -11.50 -9.09 -12.43
CA GLN A 10 -11.98 -8.94 -11.07
C GLN A 10 -10.86 -9.24 -10.09
N MET A 11 -10.92 -8.59 -8.93
CA MET A 11 -10.03 -8.84 -7.82
C MET A 11 -10.86 -9.15 -6.58
N ALA A 12 -10.52 -10.21 -5.88
CA ALA A 12 -11.11 -10.57 -4.61
C ALA A 12 -10.01 -10.69 -3.56
N LEU A 13 -10.24 -10.15 -2.36
CA LEU A 13 -9.29 -10.16 -1.25
C LEU A 13 -9.94 -10.80 -0.03
N GLY A 14 -9.26 -11.74 0.60
CA GLY A 14 -9.66 -12.33 1.88
C GLY A 14 -8.45 -12.45 2.82
N PHE A 15 -8.62 -12.11 4.09
CA PHE A 15 -7.55 -12.30 5.09
C PHE A 15 -7.41 -13.77 5.47
N GLU A 16 -6.17 -14.21 5.68
CA GLU A 16 -5.84 -15.57 6.03
C GLU A 16 -5.84 -15.75 7.56
N THR A 17 -6.26 -16.92 8.02
CA THR A 17 -6.07 -17.32 9.43
C THR A 17 -4.73 -18.01 9.65
N VAL A 18 -4.18 -18.62 8.60
CA VAL A 18 -2.88 -19.28 8.57
C VAL A 18 -2.14 -18.82 7.32
N TYR A 19 -0.91 -18.32 7.50
CA TYR A 19 -0.09 -17.82 6.41
C TYR A 19 0.01 -18.80 5.25
N GLY A 20 -0.27 -18.32 4.04
CA GLY A 20 -0.17 -19.11 2.80
C GLY A 20 -1.37 -20.03 2.54
N THR A 21 -2.39 -20.01 3.40
CA THR A 21 -3.60 -20.83 3.27
C THR A 21 -4.80 -19.95 2.92
N PRO A 22 -5.29 -19.96 1.66
CA PRO A 22 -6.46 -19.20 1.27
C PRO A 22 -7.69 -19.54 2.11
N PRO A 23 -8.46 -18.54 2.55
CA PRO A 23 -9.68 -18.79 3.29
C PRO A 23 -10.73 -19.44 2.39
N VAL A 24 -11.65 -20.21 2.98
CA VAL A 24 -12.75 -20.89 2.25
C VAL A 24 -13.86 -19.89 1.85
N GLY A 25 -13.89 -18.70 2.46
CA GLY A 25 -14.86 -17.65 2.23
C GLY A 25 -14.41 -16.33 2.87
N GLY A 26 -15.29 -15.33 2.93
CA GLY A 26 -14.94 -14.00 3.46
C GLY A 26 -14.20 -13.10 2.49
N PHE A 27 -14.15 -13.48 1.20
CA PHE A 27 -13.59 -12.63 0.17
C PHE A 27 -14.49 -11.42 -0.09
N THR A 28 -13.84 -10.26 -0.23
CA THR A 28 -14.48 -9.01 -0.60
C THR A 28 -13.95 -8.56 -1.97
N ARG A 29 -14.83 -8.05 -2.83
CA ARG A 29 -14.43 -7.61 -4.16
C ARG A 29 -13.72 -6.27 -4.06
N MET A 30 -12.47 -6.22 -4.50
CA MET A 30 -11.65 -5.02 -4.42
C MET A 30 -11.70 -4.22 -5.73
N PRO A 31 -11.93 -2.90 -5.66
CA PRO A 31 -11.71 -2.03 -6.80
C PRO A 31 -10.19 -1.86 -7.02
N PHE A 32 -9.75 -1.98 -8.27
CA PHE A 32 -8.34 -1.78 -8.65
C PHE A 32 -8.25 -1.12 -10.03
N ALA A 33 -7.14 -0.42 -10.28
CA ALA A 33 -6.82 0.21 -11.56
C ALA A 33 -5.86 -0.66 -12.38
N SER A 34 -4.89 -1.30 -11.71
CA SER A 34 -3.94 -2.23 -12.32
C SER A 34 -3.36 -3.17 -11.26
N THR A 35 -2.83 -4.31 -11.70
CA THR A 35 -2.08 -5.25 -10.87
C THR A 35 -0.95 -5.85 -11.69
N SER A 36 0.22 -6.02 -11.07
CA SER A 36 1.37 -6.74 -11.62
C SER A 36 1.69 -8.01 -10.82
N LEU A 37 0.83 -8.42 -9.89
CA LEU A 37 1.00 -9.66 -9.13
C LEU A 37 1.25 -10.84 -10.08
N GLY A 38 2.32 -11.57 -9.85
CA GLY A 38 2.72 -12.70 -10.68
C GLY A 38 3.74 -13.57 -9.98
N SER A 39 3.74 -14.85 -10.32
CA SER A 39 4.88 -15.73 -10.01
C SER A 39 5.89 -15.73 -11.15
N GLU A 40 7.16 -15.61 -10.80
CA GLU A 40 8.29 -15.73 -11.72
C GLU A 40 9.20 -16.89 -11.27
N GLN A 41 9.73 -17.61 -12.25
CA GLN A 41 10.69 -18.70 -12.01
C GLN A 41 11.79 -18.61 -13.08
N PRO A 42 12.97 -18.07 -12.76
CA PRO A 42 14.05 -17.96 -13.73
C PRO A 42 14.62 -19.33 -14.12
N LEU A 43 15.26 -19.35 -15.29
CA LEU A 43 15.95 -20.51 -15.83
C LEU A 43 17.46 -20.32 -15.66
N LEU A 44 18.11 -21.29 -15.01
CA LEU A 44 19.56 -21.35 -14.84
C LEU A 44 20.17 -22.13 -16.01
N ASN A 45 21.23 -21.57 -16.60
CA ASN A 45 21.99 -22.27 -17.63
C ASN A 45 22.63 -23.53 -17.06
N SER A 46 22.65 -24.60 -17.86
CA SER A 46 23.36 -25.82 -17.46
C SER A 46 24.87 -25.56 -17.35
N GLU A 47 25.46 -25.94 -16.22
CA GLU A 47 26.90 -25.83 -15.96
C GLU A 47 27.73 -26.98 -16.57
N LEU A 48 27.07 -27.97 -17.19
CA LEU A 48 27.72 -29.20 -17.65
C LEU A 48 28.61 -28.94 -18.87
N LEU A 49 29.89 -29.28 -18.73
CA LEU A 49 30.90 -29.16 -19.78
C LEU A 49 31.08 -30.49 -20.54
N GLY A 50 31.49 -30.42 -21.81
CA GLY A 50 31.83 -31.59 -22.62
C GLY A 50 30.70 -32.15 -23.51
N TYR A 51 29.54 -31.49 -23.55
CA TYR A 51 28.38 -31.92 -24.36
C TYR A 51 28.28 -31.24 -25.74
N GLY A 52 29.32 -30.53 -26.17
CA GLY A 52 29.37 -29.84 -27.46
C GLY A 52 29.23 -28.32 -27.34
N ARG A 53 28.92 -27.66 -28.46
CA ARG A 53 28.83 -26.18 -28.55
C ARG A 53 27.42 -25.65 -28.26
N ASP A 54 26.40 -26.48 -28.42
CA ASP A 54 25.01 -26.11 -28.17
C ASP A 54 24.67 -26.24 -26.66
N PRO A 55 23.92 -25.29 -26.07
CA PRO A 55 23.58 -25.31 -24.66
C PRO A 55 22.62 -26.46 -24.32
N LEU A 56 22.81 -27.06 -23.15
CA LEU A 56 21.89 -28.07 -22.62
C LEU A 56 20.63 -27.44 -22.01
N ALA A 57 19.64 -28.30 -21.74
CA ALA A 57 18.39 -27.88 -21.12
C ALA A 57 18.65 -27.12 -19.79
N PRO A 58 18.02 -25.96 -19.59
CA PRO A 58 18.18 -25.19 -18.37
C PRO A 58 17.48 -25.84 -17.18
N LEU A 59 17.95 -25.49 -15.98
CA LEU A 59 17.32 -25.86 -14.72
C LEU A 59 16.40 -24.73 -14.25
N LYS A 60 15.37 -25.06 -13.49
CA LYS A 60 14.47 -24.07 -12.88
C LYS A 60 15.03 -23.60 -11.55
N ASP A 61 14.96 -22.30 -11.30
CA ASP A 61 15.34 -21.71 -10.01
C ASP A 61 14.16 -21.66 -9.02
N ALA A 62 14.37 -21.02 -7.87
CA ALA A 62 13.30 -20.72 -6.89
C ALA A 62 12.17 -19.89 -7.50
N VAL A 63 10.96 -20.05 -6.96
CA VAL A 63 9.77 -19.31 -7.40
C VAL A 63 9.62 -18.08 -6.52
N THR A 64 9.53 -16.90 -7.12
CA THR A 64 9.17 -15.66 -6.43
C THR A 64 7.77 -15.24 -6.83
N ALA A 65 6.96 -14.77 -5.88
CA ALA A 65 5.65 -14.20 -6.16
C ALA A 65 5.53 -12.84 -5.50
N ASP A 66 5.43 -11.79 -6.30
CA ASP A 66 5.28 -10.42 -5.82
C ASP A 66 4.66 -9.53 -6.90
N GLY A 67 4.44 -8.28 -6.53
CA GLY A 67 3.96 -7.25 -7.44
C GLY A 67 3.19 -6.16 -6.73
N ASP A 68 2.65 -5.27 -7.54
CA ASP A 68 1.95 -4.08 -7.07
C ASP A 68 0.46 -4.17 -7.44
N VAL A 69 -0.36 -3.60 -6.57
CA VAL A 69 -1.78 -3.33 -6.85
C VAL A 69 -1.99 -1.82 -6.75
N VAL A 70 -2.51 -1.22 -7.82
CA VAL A 70 -2.92 0.19 -7.82
C VAL A 70 -4.42 0.24 -7.55
N LEU A 71 -4.81 0.93 -6.47
CA LEU A 71 -6.16 0.97 -5.94
C LEU A 71 -6.63 2.40 -5.67
N PRO A 72 -7.95 2.68 -5.76
CA PRO A 72 -8.46 3.99 -5.37
C PRO A 72 -8.44 4.15 -3.85
N ILE A 73 -8.19 5.36 -3.37
CA ILE A 73 -8.41 5.68 -1.95
C ILE A 73 -9.90 6.01 -1.78
N ASP A 74 -10.65 5.08 -1.21
CA ASP A 74 -12.09 5.19 -1.01
C ASP A 74 -12.49 4.91 0.45
N ALA A 75 -13.70 5.33 0.82
CA ALA A 75 -14.16 5.25 2.20
C ALA A 75 -14.40 3.82 2.70
N ALA A 76 -14.58 2.82 1.84
CA ALA A 76 -14.86 1.44 2.24
C ALA A 76 -13.64 0.54 1.99
N GLY A 77 -13.24 0.37 0.72
CA GLY A 77 -12.21 -0.59 0.31
C GLY A 77 -10.81 -0.29 0.86
N PHE A 78 -10.47 0.99 1.04
CA PHE A 78 -9.14 1.37 1.53
C PHE A 78 -8.85 0.85 2.95
N GLY A 79 -9.87 0.59 3.78
CA GLY A 79 -9.69 0.03 5.11
C GLY A 79 -9.10 -1.40 5.12
N PHE A 80 -9.34 -2.20 4.08
CA PHE A 80 -8.68 -3.51 3.91
C PHE A 80 -7.17 -3.34 3.71
N TRP A 81 -6.76 -2.36 2.91
CA TRP A 81 -5.35 -2.05 2.67
C TRP A 81 -4.67 -1.41 3.89
N LEU A 82 -5.39 -0.60 4.65
CA LEU A 82 -4.91 -0.09 5.95
C LEU A 82 -4.73 -1.23 6.95
N LYS A 83 -5.66 -2.19 7.02
CA LYS A 83 -5.49 -3.40 7.83
C LYS A 83 -4.27 -4.22 7.39
N ALA A 84 -4.06 -4.37 6.08
CA ALA A 84 -2.87 -5.06 5.57
C ALA A 84 -1.56 -4.34 5.93
N ALA A 85 -1.56 -3.00 5.94
CA ALA A 85 -0.36 -2.21 6.24
C ALA A 85 -0.05 -2.10 7.74
N PHE A 86 -1.08 -2.00 8.59
CA PHE A 86 -0.93 -1.64 10.01
C PHE A 86 -1.40 -2.73 11.00
N GLY A 87 -2.09 -3.76 10.52
CA GLY A 87 -2.80 -4.73 11.37
C GLY A 87 -4.22 -4.29 11.71
N ASP A 88 -4.84 -5.00 12.66
CA ASP A 88 -6.24 -4.77 13.02
C ASP A 88 -6.47 -3.35 13.58
N PRO A 89 -7.54 -2.66 13.12
CA PRO A 89 -7.89 -1.37 13.68
C PRO A 89 -8.52 -1.49 15.06
N VAL A 90 -8.31 -0.48 15.91
CA VAL A 90 -9.19 -0.25 17.06
C VAL A 90 -10.46 0.40 16.55
N THR A 91 -11.57 -0.33 16.57
CA THR A 91 -12.87 0.14 16.05
C THR A 91 -13.79 0.55 17.20
N THR A 92 -14.43 1.72 17.06
CA THR A 92 -15.36 2.26 18.06
C THR A 92 -16.59 2.89 17.39
N GLY A 93 -17.65 3.10 18.18
CA GLY A 93 -18.91 3.70 17.72
C GLY A 93 -20.04 2.68 17.61
N THR A 94 -21.16 3.11 17.04
CA THR A 94 -22.33 2.25 16.71
C THR A 94 -22.86 2.54 15.30
N GLY A 95 -21.99 3.07 14.42
CA GLY A 95 -22.34 3.57 13.09
C GLY A 95 -22.61 5.09 13.05
N PRO A 96 -21.88 5.88 12.23
CA PRO A 96 -20.65 5.50 11.52
C PRO A 96 -19.55 5.06 12.52
N TRP A 97 -18.76 4.07 12.11
CA TRP A 97 -17.66 3.51 12.88
C TRP A 97 -16.42 4.36 12.72
N THR A 98 -15.60 4.44 13.78
CA THR A 98 -14.27 5.04 13.74
C THR A 98 -13.22 3.96 13.91
N HIS A 99 -12.40 3.77 12.89
CA HIS A 99 -11.30 2.80 12.86
C HIS A 99 -9.96 3.51 13.01
N GLU A 100 -9.20 3.15 14.04
CA GLU A 100 -7.85 3.65 14.27
C GLU A 100 -6.81 2.57 13.94
N PHE A 101 -6.07 2.76 12.86
CA PHE A 101 -4.94 1.93 12.44
C PHE A 101 -3.63 2.55 12.93
N ARG A 102 -2.77 1.76 13.56
CA ARG A 102 -1.59 2.25 14.27
C ARG A 102 -0.32 1.62 13.71
N SER A 103 0.69 2.43 13.37
CA SER A 103 2.01 1.91 12.95
C SER A 103 2.77 1.23 14.09
N GLY A 104 3.66 0.31 13.74
CA GLY A 104 4.63 -0.30 14.66
C GLY A 104 4.17 -1.64 15.26
N GLY A 105 3.12 -2.26 14.73
CA GLY A 105 2.76 -3.64 15.04
C GLY A 105 3.75 -4.63 14.44
N TRP A 106 4.11 -5.68 15.20
CA TRP A 106 4.98 -6.76 14.73
C TRP A 106 4.23 -7.88 14.00
N SER A 107 2.91 -7.94 14.16
CA SER A 107 2.06 -8.91 13.48
C SER A 107 1.32 -8.21 12.37
N LEU A 108 1.68 -8.51 11.12
CA LEU A 108 0.93 -8.10 9.94
C LEU A 108 0.05 -9.25 9.47
N PRO A 109 -1.20 -8.98 9.08
CA PRO A 109 -2.07 -10.02 8.56
C PRO A 109 -1.59 -10.40 7.15
N SER A 110 -1.60 -11.70 6.84
CA SER A 110 -1.49 -12.15 5.47
C SER A 110 -2.86 -12.23 4.82
N MET A 111 -2.88 -12.08 3.50
CA MET A 111 -4.10 -12.11 2.70
C MET A 111 -3.93 -13.01 1.48
N SER A 112 -5.05 -13.53 1.01
CA SER A 112 -5.17 -14.20 -0.26
C SER A 112 -5.88 -13.27 -1.24
N ILE A 113 -5.28 -13.08 -2.42
CA ILE A 113 -5.82 -12.23 -3.48
C ILE A 113 -6.07 -13.10 -4.71
N GLU A 114 -7.31 -13.12 -5.20
CA GLU A 114 -7.64 -13.72 -6.49
C GLU A 114 -7.70 -12.65 -7.57
N THR A 115 -6.95 -12.80 -8.66
CA THR A 115 -7.18 -12.05 -9.91
C THR A 115 -7.86 -12.95 -10.93
N ALA A 116 -9.02 -12.51 -11.41
CA ALA A 116 -9.85 -13.30 -12.30
C ALA A 116 -9.92 -12.67 -13.69
N MET A 117 -9.76 -13.50 -14.72
CA MET A 117 -10.05 -13.18 -16.12
C MET A 117 -11.14 -14.13 -16.64
N PRO A 118 -12.44 -13.87 -16.40
CA PRO A 118 -13.49 -14.85 -16.65
C PRO A 118 -13.64 -15.26 -18.13
N GLU A 119 -13.27 -14.39 -19.06
CA GLU A 119 -13.38 -14.66 -20.50
C GLU A 119 -12.38 -15.70 -21.02
N VAL A 120 -11.25 -15.85 -20.31
CA VAL A 120 -10.24 -16.89 -20.53
C VAL A 120 -9.99 -17.48 -19.15
N PRO A 121 -10.76 -18.50 -18.73
CA PRO A 121 -10.92 -18.92 -17.33
C PRO A 121 -9.58 -19.13 -16.61
N ARG A 122 -9.07 -18.03 -16.05
CA ARG A 122 -7.80 -17.93 -15.34
C ARG A 122 -8.10 -17.16 -14.06
N TYR A 123 -8.04 -17.89 -12.97
CA TYR A 123 -8.25 -17.39 -11.62
C TYR A 123 -6.94 -17.60 -10.86
N ALA A 124 -6.13 -16.55 -10.80
CA ALA A 124 -4.84 -16.57 -10.14
C ALA A 124 -5.05 -16.28 -8.65
N MET A 125 -4.86 -17.27 -7.79
CA MET A 125 -4.88 -17.09 -6.34
C MET A 125 -3.45 -16.91 -5.84
N TYR A 126 -3.16 -15.70 -5.33
CA TYR A 126 -1.92 -15.38 -4.64
C TYR A 126 -2.15 -15.54 -3.14
N SER A 127 -1.50 -16.51 -2.50
CA SER A 127 -1.63 -16.78 -1.08
C SER A 127 -0.42 -16.27 -0.29
N GLY A 128 -0.62 -15.98 0.98
CA GLY A 128 0.41 -15.44 1.86
C GLY A 128 0.88 -14.05 1.44
N CYS A 129 0.01 -13.23 0.84
CA CYS A 129 0.35 -11.86 0.51
C CYS A 129 0.49 -11.04 1.79
N VAL A 130 1.65 -10.41 1.99
CA VAL A 130 1.90 -9.44 3.06
C VAL A 130 2.24 -8.10 2.41
N LEU A 131 1.72 -7.01 2.97
CA LEU A 131 1.94 -5.67 2.43
C LEU A 131 3.29 -5.12 2.87
N ASP A 132 4.18 -4.90 1.90
CA ASP A 132 5.50 -4.33 2.11
C ASP A 132 5.48 -2.81 2.09
N GLN A 133 4.80 -2.21 1.12
CA GLN A 133 4.75 -0.75 1.00
C GLN A 133 3.38 -0.26 0.56
N LEU A 134 2.89 0.80 1.19
CA LEU A 134 1.71 1.55 0.78
C LEU A 134 2.12 3.00 0.50
N SER A 135 1.92 3.46 -0.74
CA SER A 135 2.27 4.82 -1.14
C SER A 135 1.19 5.50 -1.97
N TRP A 136 1.08 6.83 -1.86
CA TRP A 136 0.23 7.63 -2.72
C TRP A 136 0.73 9.07 -2.82
N GLN A 137 0.22 9.78 -3.82
CA GLN A 137 0.51 11.18 -4.06
C GLN A 137 -0.74 12.03 -3.87
N VAL A 138 -0.55 13.21 -3.29
CA VAL A 138 -1.51 14.30 -3.22
C VAL A 138 -1.07 15.37 -4.21
N GLN A 139 -1.97 15.76 -5.11
CA GLN A 139 -1.71 16.76 -6.14
C GLN A 139 -2.99 17.54 -6.43
N ARG A 140 -2.90 18.65 -7.14
CA ARG A 140 -4.06 19.53 -7.40
C ARG A 140 -5.21 18.86 -8.18
N ALA A 141 -4.90 17.90 -9.05
CA ALA A 141 -5.86 17.29 -9.96
C ALA A 141 -5.54 15.83 -10.22
N GLY A 142 -6.50 15.07 -10.73
CA GLY A 142 -6.35 13.63 -11.00
C GLY A 142 -7.18 12.77 -10.05
N LEU A 143 -6.95 11.46 -10.13
CA LEU A 143 -7.59 10.48 -9.27
C LEU A 143 -6.65 10.13 -8.12
N LEU A 144 -7.14 10.25 -6.89
CA LEU A 144 -6.41 9.83 -5.71
C LEU A 144 -6.35 8.29 -5.70
N THR A 145 -5.15 7.76 -5.91
CA THR A 145 -4.86 6.33 -5.97
C THR A 145 -3.65 6.03 -5.11
N ALA A 146 -3.64 4.83 -4.53
CA ALA A 146 -2.52 4.28 -3.79
C ALA A 146 -1.94 3.07 -4.52
N THR A 147 -0.66 2.84 -4.31
CA THR A 147 0.05 1.63 -4.74
C THR A 147 0.36 0.80 -3.51
N ALA A 148 -0.14 -0.44 -3.48
CA ALA A 148 0.20 -1.44 -2.49
C ALA A 148 1.20 -2.44 -3.11
N ARG A 149 2.42 -2.46 -2.60
CA ARG A 149 3.45 -3.44 -2.95
C ARG A 149 3.34 -4.64 -2.04
N LEU A 150 3.28 -5.83 -2.63
CA LEU A 150 2.98 -7.07 -1.94
C LEU A 150 4.08 -8.10 -2.16
N VAL A 151 4.33 -8.90 -1.12
CA VAL A 151 5.13 -10.12 -1.19
C VAL A 151 4.19 -11.29 -0.93
N ALA A 152 4.08 -12.21 -1.89
CA ALA A 152 3.23 -13.39 -1.78
C ALA A 152 4.07 -14.66 -1.58
N GLN A 153 3.49 -15.65 -0.90
CA GLN A 153 4.13 -16.95 -0.75
C GLN A 153 4.16 -17.71 -2.08
N GLY A 154 3.10 -17.60 -2.87
CA GLY A 154 3.02 -18.26 -4.17
C GLY A 154 1.71 -18.01 -4.89
N GLU A 155 1.63 -18.57 -6.10
CA GLU A 155 0.47 -18.48 -6.99
C GLU A 155 -0.10 -19.88 -7.27
N ALA A 156 -1.41 -20.00 -7.26
CA ALA A 156 -2.14 -21.16 -7.78
C ALA A 156 -3.14 -20.70 -8.84
N ILE A 157 -3.16 -21.35 -10.00
CA ILE A 157 -4.02 -20.97 -11.12
C ILE A 157 -5.14 -21.99 -11.29
N GLY A 158 -6.38 -21.54 -11.09
CA GLY A 158 -7.60 -22.31 -11.33
C GLY A 158 -8.30 -21.94 -12.63
N SER A 159 -9.16 -22.83 -13.12
CA SER A 159 -10.13 -22.58 -14.19
C SER A 159 -11.49 -22.10 -13.67
N THR A 160 -11.66 -22.05 -12.35
CA THR A 160 -12.85 -21.58 -11.63
C THR A 160 -12.41 -20.72 -10.44
N THR A 161 -13.24 -19.76 -10.04
CA THR A 161 -12.98 -18.94 -8.85
C THR A 161 -12.97 -19.78 -7.57
N ALA A 162 -11.95 -19.59 -6.75
CA ALA A 162 -11.88 -20.06 -5.36
C ALA A 162 -12.50 -19.03 -4.39
N ALA A 163 -12.54 -17.75 -4.78
CA ALA A 163 -13.15 -16.67 -4.00
C ALA A 163 -14.70 -16.71 -4.00
N GLY A 164 -15.31 -17.45 -4.93
CA GLY A 164 -16.75 -17.59 -5.03
C GLY A 164 -17.42 -16.33 -5.60
N THR A 165 -18.47 -15.84 -4.94
CA THR A 165 -19.16 -14.59 -5.32
C THR A 165 -18.94 -13.55 -4.21
N PRO A 166 -17.79 -12.84 -4.24
CA PRO A 166 -17.45 -11.89 -3.19
C PRO A 166 -18.43 -10.72 -3.16
N ALA A 167 -18.66 -10.16 -1.96
CA ALA A 167 -19.53 -9.00 -1.80
C ALA A 167 -18.93 -7.77 -2.49
N ASP A 168 -19.78 -6.98 -3.15
CA ASP A 168 -19.40 -5.70 -3.71
C ASP A 168 -19.32 -4.63 -2.60
N LEU A 169 -18.28 -3.80 -2.64
CA LEU A 169 -18.19 -2.60 -1.81
C LEU A 169 -18.71 -1.38 -2.58
N PRO A 170 -19.59 -0.55 -1.97
CA PRO A 170 -20.01 0.69 -2.58
C PRO A 170 -18.81 1.65 -2.65
N LEU A 171 -18.31 1.86 -3.87
CA LEU A 171 -17.14 2.69 -4.10
C LEU A 171 -17.42 4.17 -3.82
N ARG A 172 -16.74 4.74 -2.81
CA ARG A 172 -16.88 6.15 -2.41
C ARG A 172 -15.51 6.80 -2.35
N ARG A 173 -15.02 7.25 -3.52
CA ARG A 173 -13.65 7.77 -3.66
C ARG A 173 -13.46 9.11 -2.97
N PHE A 174 -12.38 9.24 -2.22
CA PHE A 174 -11.87 10.54 -1.82
C PHE A 174 -11.23 11.23 -3.02
N GLY A 175 -11.39 12.55 -3.13
CA GLY A 175 -10.78 13.37 -4.16
C GLY A 175 -9.67 14.24 -3.60
N HIS A 176 -8.71 14.64 -4.45
CA HIS A 176 -7.65 15.58 -4.06
C HIS A 176 -8.20 16.93 -3.59
N PHE A 177 -9.32 17.38 -4.15
CA PHE A 177 -9.99 18.63 -3.76
C PHE A 177 -10.45 18.64 -2.31
N ASN A 178 -10.67 17.46 -1.73
CA ASN A 178 -11.12 17.27 -0.36
C ASN A 178 -9.94 17.05 0.61
N GLY A 179 -8.70 17.06 0.10
CA GLY A 179 -7.47 16.84 0.83
C GLY A 179 -6.93 18.12 1.47
N GLY A 180 -6.61 18.08 2.76
CA GLY A 180 -5.87 19.12 3.46
C GLY A 180 -4.55 18.59 4.03
N VAL A 181 -3.51 19.42 4.01
CA VAL A 181 -2.26 19.17 4.76
C VAL A 181 -2.26 20.10 5.97
N ILE A 182 -2.17 19.55 7.16
CA ILE A 182 -2.20 20.29 8.42
C ILE A 182 -0.88 20.04 9.13
N ARG A 183 -0.26 21.09 9.67
CA ARG A 183 0.97 21.03 10.46
C ARG A 183 0.70 21.57 11.85
N ASN A 184 0.93 20.76 12.89
CA ASN A 184 0.67 21.14 14.29
C ASN A 184 -0.72 21.78 14.50
N GLY A 185 -1.76 21.19 13.89
CA GLY A 185 -3.13 21.69 13.95
C GLY A 185 -3.46 22.90 13.07
N VAL A 186 -2.49 23.47 12.34
CA VAL A 186 -2.70 24.62 11.43
C VAL A 186 -2.59 24.19 9.98
N ALA A 187 -3.54 24.58 9.13
CA ALA A 187 -3.49 24.27 7.70
C ALA A 187 -2.20 24.80 7.06
N LEU A 188 -1.45 23.91 6.41
CA LEU A 188 -0.26 24.26 5.65
C LEU A 188 -0.69 24.81 4.29
N GLY A 189 -0.62 26.13 4.12
CA GLY A 189 -0.95 26.78 2.86
C GLY A 189 0.07 26.48 1.75
N ASN A 190 -0.31 26.76 0.50
CA ASN A 190 0.59 26.76 -0.66
C ASN A 190 1.25 25.42 -1.01
N VAL A 191 0.72 24.29 -0.53
CA VAL A 191 1.17 22.95 -0.94
C VAL A 191 0.79 22.71 -2.40
N VAL A 192 1.78 22.39 -3.22
CA VAL A 192 1.64 22.09 -4.65
C VAL A 192 1.41 20.59 -4.84
N SER A 193 2.24 19.79 -4.17
CA SER A 193 2.15 18.34 -4.16
C SER A 193 2.71 17.77 -2.85
N ALA A 194 2.26 16.58 -2.49
CA ALA A 194 2.87 15.78 -1.43
C ALA A 194 2.88 14.31 -1.83
N GLU A 195 3.92 13.59 -1.44
CA GLU A 195 4.05 12.15 -1.62
C GLU A 195 4.19 11.51 -0.24
N ILE A 196 3.57 10.34 -0.06
CA ILE A 196 3.59 9.57 1.17
C ILE A 196 3.95 8.13 0.82
N SER A 197 4.90 7.55 1.55
CA SER A 197 5.26 6.14 1.45
C SER A 197 5.46 5.57 2.86
N TYR A 198 4.63 4.60 3.21
CA TYR A 198 4.79 3.76 4.40
C TYR A 198 5.32 2.40 3.97
N ALA A 199 6.49 2.01 4.47
CA ALA A 199 7.12 0.71 4.20
C ALA A 199 7.25 -0.08 5.50
N ASN A 200 6.80 -1.34 5.48
CA ASN A 200 7.05 -2.33 6.53
C ASN A 200 8.45 -2.97 6.40
N ASN A 201 9.12 -2.77 5.26
CA ASN A 201 10.46 -3.29 4.97
C ASN A 201 10.54 -4.79 5.26
N LEU A 202 9.71 -5.58 4.58
CA LEU A 202 9.58 -7.00 4.86
C LEU A 202 10.90 -7.74 4.56
N ASP A 203 11.30 -8.61 5.48
CA ASP A 203 12.36 -9.58 5.27
C ASP A 203 11.77 -10.89 4.75
N ARG A 204 12.20 -11.33 3.56
CA ARG A 204 11.70 -12.54 2.93
C ARG A 204 12.42 -13.75 3.53
N ILE A 205 11.66 -14.68 4.10
CA ILE A 205 12.22 -15.89 4.69
C ILE A 205 12.38 -16.96 3.60
N GLU A 206 13.54 -16.99 2.95
CA GLU A 206 13.85 -17.89 1.83
C GLU A 206 14.45 -19.23 2.32
N THR A 207 13.73 -19.95 3.19
CA THR A 207 14.17 -21.28 3.64
C THR A 207 14.02 -22.34 2.54
N ILE A 208 14.83 -23.39 2.61
CA ILE A 208 14.77 -24.51 1.67
C ILE A 208 13.48 -25.29 1.90
N ARG A 209 12.55 -25.20 0.95
CA ARG A 209 11.31 -25.98 0.91
C ARG A 209 11.22 -26.80 -0.37
N SER A 210 10.54 -27.94 -0.30
CA SER A 210 10.35 -28.81 -1.47
C SER A 210 9.50 -28.18 -2.58
N ASP A 211 8.75 -27.13 -2.25
CA ASP A 211 7.93 -26.35 -3.19
C ASP A 211 8.63 -25.11 -3.75
N GLY A 212 9.85 -24.79 -3.27
CA GLY A 212 10.65 -23.65 -3.74
C GLY A 212 10.06 -22.27 -3.44
N LYS A 213 9.12 -22.18 -2.48
CA LYS A 213 8.45 -20.95 -2.05
C LYS A 213 9.13 -20.33 -0.81
N ILE A 214 8.85 -19.06 -0.56
CA ILE A 214 9.22 -18.40 0.70
C ILE A 214 8.41 -18.98 1.87
N ASP A 215 9.00 -19.00 3.06
CA ASP A 215 8.35 -19.50 4.28
C ASP A 215 7.52 -18.43 5.00
N GLY A 216 7.86 -17.17 4.78
CA GLY A 216 7.26 -16.01 5.44
C GLY A 216 7.79 -14.69 4.89
N ALA A 217 7.16 -13.60 5.30
CA ALA A 217 7.61 -12.24 5.06
C ALA A 217 7.41 -11.43 6.35
N ASP A 218 8.48 -11.29 7.12
CA ASP A 218 8.42 -10.70 8.46
C ASP A 218 8.67 -9.20 8.41
N PRO A 219 7.89 -8.36 9.12
CA PRO A 219 8.15 -6.94 9.18
C PRO A 219 9.45 -6.62 9.89
N SER A 220 10.20 -5.65 9.35
CA SER A 220 11.38 -5.09 10.01
C SER A 220 11.10 -3.68 10.53
N ILE A 221 12.13 -2.83 10.62
CA ILE A 221 11.96 -1.43 11.03
C ILE A 221 11.15 -0.71 9.95
N ALA A 222 9.89 -0.42 10.26
CA ALA A 222 9.04 0.35 9.36
C ALA A 222 9.60 1.76 9.11
N ALA A 223 9.39 2.27 7.89
CA ALA A 223 9.77 3.62 7.49
C ALA A 223 8.54 4.37 6.96
N LEU A 224 8.41 5.64 7.34
CA LEU A 224 7.41 6.55 6.79
C LEU A 224 8.10 7.80 6.27
N THR A 225 8.10 7.95 4.96
CA THR A 225 8.84 8.99 4.25
C THR A 225 7.99 9.64 3.19
N GLY A 226 8.43 10.78 2.68
CA GLY A 226 7.78 11.38 1.54
C GLY A 226 8.40 12.69 1.12
N ARG A 227 7.64 13.41 0.29
CA ARG A 227 8.02 14.72 -0.24
C ARG A 227 6.88 15.69 -0.03
N ILE A 228 7.20 16.94 0.31
CA ILE A 228 6.26 18.05 0.27
C ILE A 228 6.87 19.14 -0.60
N GLU A 229 6.14 19.57 -1.62
CA GLU A 229 6.47 20.71 -2.46
C GLU A 229 5.52 21.86 -2.13
N VAL A 230 6.08 23.00 -1.77
CA VAL A 230 5.31 24.21 -1.45
C VAL A 230 5.76 25.38 -2.32
N ARG A 231 4.83 26.27 -2.65
CA ARG A 231 5.24 27.62 -3.07
C ARG A 231 5.77 28.36 -1.86
N PHE A 232 6.97 28.90 -2.02
CA PHE A 232 7.71 29.55 -0.96
C PHE A 232 7.06 30.90 -0.60
N ALA A 233 6.17 30.87 0.40
CA ALA A 233 5.44 32.04 0.87
C ALA A 233 5.94 32.56 2.23
N ASP A 234 6.49 31.67 3.05
CA ASP A 234 7.00 31.97 4.38
C ASP A 234 8.15 31.04 4.78
N GLN A 235 8.80 31.34 5.91
CA GLN A 235 9.95 30.57 6.40
C GLN A 235 9.58 29.41 7.34
N THR A 236 8.29 29.12 7.56
CA THR A 236 7.85 28.21 8.63
C THR A 236 8.48 26.82 8.54
N LEU A 237 8.45 26.20 7.35
CA LEU A 237 9.06 24.89 7.12
C LEU A 237 10.59 24.96 7.11
N VAL A 238 11.18 26.09 6.70
CA VAL A 238 12.63 26.29 6.70
C VAL A 238 13.15 26.44 8.12
N SER A 239 12.47 27.22 8.96
CA SER A 239 12.80 27.38 10.37
C SER A 239 12.71 26.04 11.11
N GLN A 240 11.68 25.23 10.83
CA GLN A 240 11.61 23.86 11.37
C GLN A 240 12.83 23.03 10.93
N ALA A 241 13.13 23.02 9.63
CA ALA A 241 14.25 22.26 9.10
C ALA A 241 15.60 22.71 9.69
N ILE A 242 15.77 24.00 10.00
CA ILE A 242 16.98 24.54 10.64
C ILE A 242 17.05 24.17 12.12
N ASN A 243 15.94 24.27 12.85
CA ASN A 243 15.89 23.96 14.27
C ASN A 243 16.03 22.46 14.54
N GLY A 244 15.63 21.61 13.58
CA GLY A 244 15.65 20.16 13.72
C GLY A 244 14.49 19.61 14.57
N ASP A 245 13.51 20.46 14.91
CA ASP A 245 12.35 20.05 15.69
C ASP A 245 11.36 19.23 14.84
N PRO A 246 10.80 18.14 15.39
CA PRO A 246 9.72 17.43 14.72
C PRO A 246 8.44 18.27 14.68
N ALA A 247 7.59 18.01 13.69
CA ALA A 247 6.22 18.51 13.67
C ALA A 247 5.25 17.39 13.34
N GLU A 248 4.03 17.50 13.85
CA GLU A 248 2.94 16.65 13.40
C GLU A 248 2.48 17.12 12.02
N ILE A 249 2.34 16.18 11.08
CA ILE A 249 1.75 16.42 9.76
C ILE A 249 0.55 15.51 9.59
N GLU A 250 -0.58 16.08 9.19
CA GLU A 250 -1.80 15.37 8.93
C GLU A 250 -2.23 15.54 7.46
N PHE A 251 -2.59 14.43 6.83
CA PHE A 251 -3.28 14.39 5.55
C PHE A 251 -4.72 13.96 5.79
N ALA A 252 -5.66 14.87 5.57
CA ALA A 252 -7.08 14.64 5.85
C ALA A 252 -7.92 14.74 4.58
N TYR A 253 -8.82 13.79 4.38
CA TYR A 253 -9.82 13.75 3.32
C TYR A 253 -11.20 13.56 3.94
N ALA A 254 -12.20 14.29 3.45
CA ALA A 254 -13.57 14.15 3.93
C ALA A 254 -14.58 14.22 2.77
N LEU A 255 -15.60 13.37 2.81
CA LEU A 255 -16.73 13.44 1.89
C LEU A 255 -17.88 14.27 2.51
N PRO A 256 -18.69 14.97 1.68
CA PRO A 256 -19.85 15.72 2.18
C PRO A 256 -20.88 14.85 2.92
N SER A 257 -20.86 13.54 2.67
CA SER A 257 -21.71 12.55 3.30
C SER A 257 -21.27 12.13 4.72
N GLY A 258 -20.08 12.55 5.17
CA GLY A 258 -19.62 12.36 6.55
C GLY A 258 -18.42 11.41 6.71
N GLU A 259 -18.08 10.62 5.68
CA GLU A 259 -16.92 9.72 5.73
C GLU A 259 -15.63 10.54 5.67
N SER A 260 -14.61 10.09 6.40
CA SER A 260 -13.31 10.74 6.40
C SER A 260 -12.17 9.76 6.55
N LEU A 261 -11.04 10.11 5.94
CA LEU A 261 -9.76 9.45 6.10
C LEU A 261 -8.75 10.47 6.57
N ARG A 262 -8.01 10.16 7.63
CA ARG A 262 -6.97 11.02 8.18
C ARG A 262 -5.72 10.18 8.44
N LEU A 263 -4.61 10.55 7.83
CA LEU A 263 -3.29 10.04 8.22
C LEU A 263 -2.58 11.11 9.04
N THR A 264 -2.42 10.88 10.34
CA THR A 264 -1.64 11.73 11.25
C THR A 264 -0.25 11.12 11.44
N ILE A 265 0.78 11.88 11.11
CA ILE A 265 2.20 11.52 11.25
C ILE A 265 2.75 12.35 12.41
N HIS A 266 3.11 11.69 13.51
CA HIS A 266 3.26 12.34 14.82
C HIS A 266 4.56 13.14 14.95
N ALA A 267 5.65 12.67 14.32
CA ALA A 267 6.96 13.32 14.40
C ALA A 267 7.65 13.32 13.03
N VAL A 268 7.45 14.40 12.26
CA VAL A 268 8.08 14.60 10.94
C VAL A 268 9.28 15.54 11.04
N TYR A 269 10.41 15.07 10.52
CA TYR A 269 11.63 15.83 10.35
C TYR A 269 11.79 16.29 8.90
N LEU A 270 12.17 17.54 8.74
CA LEU A 270 12.39 18.16 7.43
C LEU A 270 13.88 18.39 7.23
N PRO A 271 14.46 17.98 6.08
CA PRO A 271 15.81 18.38 5.74
C PRO A 271 15.84 19.86 5.37
N ARG A 272 17.01 20.50 5.50
CA ARG A 272 17.20 21.86 5.01
C ARG A 272 16.98 21.89 3.49
N PRO A 273 15.97 22.61 2.97
CA PRO A 273 15.68 22.62 1.55
C PRO A 273 16.73 23.47 0.82
N ARG A 274 16.97 23.14 -0.44
CA ARG A 274 17.58 24.08 -1.38
C ARG A 274 16.47 24.94 -1.98
N ILE A 275 16.53 26.25 -1.74
CA ILE A 275 15.59 27.21 -2.32
C ILE A 275 16.29 27.83 -3.52
N GLU A 276 15.87 27.47 -4.73
CA GLU A 276 16.48 27.95 -5.97
C GLU A 276 15.55 28.95 -6.67
N ILE A 277 16.15 30.04 -7.16
CA ILE A 277 15.46 31.03 -8.01
C ILE A 277 15.85 30.71 -9.45
N SER A 278 15.03 29.90 -10.12
CA SER A 278 15.31 29.39 -11.47
C SER A 278 14.80 30.28 -12.61
N GLY A 279 14.08 31.37 -12.30
CA GLY A 279 13.52 32.27 -13.30
C GLY A 279 12.52 33.28 -12.71
N PRO A 280 11.74 33.98 -13.56
CA PRO A 280 10.81 35.03 -13.13
C PRO A 280 9.52 34.52 -12.48
N GLN A 281 9.34 33.19 -12.37
CA GLN A 281 8.15 32.58 -11.76
C GLN A 281 8.28 32.46 -10.23
N GLY A 282 7.19 32.04 -9.58
CA GLY A 282 7.19 31.81 -8.13
C GLY A 282 8.20 30.74 -7.71
N VAL A 283 8.88 30.99 -6.59
CA VAL A 283 9.87 30.08 -6.02
C VAL A 283 9.16 28.91 -5.34
N GLN A 284 9.66 27.70 -5.55
CA GLN A 284 9.19 26.48 -4.88
C GLN A 284 10.27 25.93 -3.96
N ALA A 285 9.85 25.30 -2.88
CA ALA A 285 10.73 24.60 -1.96
C ALA A 285 10.24 23.16 -1.79
N THR A 286 11.18 22.22 -1.90
CA THR A 286 10.93 20.79 -1.77
C THR A 286 11.56 20.28 -0.48
N PHE A 287 10.80 19.51 0.28
CA PHE A 287 11.23 18.89 1.52
C PHE A 287 11.00 17.38 1.43
N ASP A 288 12.08 16.61 1.30
CA ASP A 288 12.05 15.14 1.35
C ASP A 288 12.08 14.71 2.84
N TRP A 289 10.89 14.64 3.43
CA TRP A 289 10.70 14.47 4.87
C TRP A 289 10.77 13.01 5.30
N GLN A 290 11.08 12.80 6.58
CA GLN A 290 11.09 11.48 7.22
C GLN A 290 10.39 11.54 8.57
N ALA A 291 9.59 10.53 8.88
CA ALA A 291 8.97 10.40 10.17
C ALA A 291 9.85 9.59 11.13
N ALA A 292 9.67 9.83 12.43
CA ALA A 292 10.21 9.00 13.48
C ALA A 292 9.10 8.52 14.42
N ARG A 293 9.44 7.56 15.29
CA ARG A 293 8.57 7.14 16.38
C ARG A 293 8.40 8.29 17.35
N ASP A 294 7.16 8.70 17.60
CA ASP A 294 6.87 9.66 18.66
C ASP A 294 7.13 9.03 20.04
N SER A 295 7.83 9.76 20.90
CA SER A 295 8.27 9.27 22.21
C SER A 295 7.14 9.14 23.22
N THR A 296 6.04 9.86 23.03
CA THR A 296 4.88 9.87 23.93
C THR A 296 3.86 8.81 23.54
N LEU A 297 3.50 8.74 22.26
CA LEU A 297 2.53 7.82 21.69
C LEU A 297 3.12 6.45 21.34
N GLY A 298 4.45 6.37 21.24
CA GLY A 298 5.19 5.15 20.98
C GLY A 298 5.04 4.61 19.54
N ARG A 299 4.61 5.42 18.57
CA ARG A 299 4.31 5.04 17.18
C ARG A 299 4.66 6.18 16.20
N MET A 300 4.81 5.88 14.90
CA MET A 300 5.13 6.89 13.88
C MET A 300 3.88 7.62 13.36
N CYS A 301 2.81 6.88 13.08
CA CYS A 301 1.59 7.45 12.52
C CYS A 301 0.33 6.73 13.00
N THR A 302 -0.81 7.35 12.69
CA THR A 302 -2.14 6.81 12.94
C THR A 302 -3.03 7.17 11.76
N ALA A 303 -3.60 6.15 11.11
CA ALA A 303 -4.63 6.35 10.10
C ALA A 303 -6.01 6.16 10.76
N THR A 304 -6.85 7.18 10.68
CA THR A 304 -8.24 7.14 11.15
C THR A 304 -9.16 7.12 9.95
N LEU A 305 -10.02 6.10 9.88
CA LEU A 305 -11.06 5.98 8.85
C LEU A 305 -12.42 5.98 9.53
N ILE A 306 -13.32 6.86 9.09
CA ILE A 306 -14.70 6.94 9.57
C ILE A 306 -15.65 6.60 8.42
N ASN A 307 -16.47 5.57 8.59
CA ASN A 307 -17.41 5.08 7.57
C ASN A 307 -18.51 4.17 8.16
N ASP A 308 -19.30 3.52 7.30
CA ASP A 308 -20.36 2.58 7.70
C ASP A 308 -19.93 1.10 7.68
N VAL A 309 -18.64 0.80 7.54
CA VAL A 309 -18.10 -0.57 7.53
C VAL A 309 -17.77 -0.98 8.95
N GLU A 310 -18.44 -1.97 9.52
CA GLU A 310 -18.20 -2.37 10.92
C GLU A 310 -16.84 -3.06 11.14
N SER A 311 -16.43 -3.92 10.21
CA SER A 311 -15.19 -4.71 10.33
C SER A 311 -14.57 -4.98 8.97
N TYR A 312 -13.27 -5.25 8.98
CA TYR A 312 -12.43 -5.47 7.79
C TYR A 312 -12.01 -6.93 7.61
N GLY A 313 -12.95 -7.85 7.88
CA GLY A 313 -12.72 -9.29 7.85
C GLY A 313 -11.98 -9.81 9.09
#